data_AF-A0A1B1UN47-F1
#
_entry.id   AF-A0A1B1UN47-F1
#
_cell.length_a   1.000
_cell.length_b   1.000
_cell.length_c   1.000
_cell.angle_alpha   90.00
_cell.angle_beta   90.00
_cell.angle_gamma   90.00
#
_symmetry.space_group_name_H-M   'P 1'
#
loop_
_entity.id
_entity.type
_entity.pdbx_description
1 polymer ?
#
loop_
_entity_poly.entity_id
_entity_poly.type
_entity_poly.pdbx_seq_one_letter_code
_entity_poly.pdbx_strand_id
1 'polypeptide(L)'
;MTAVAGDAADSDTPLRAIFKISLNGKTESIATVGQAYRFITTLSSIEWIEFRALHAHAVQALQGAADNAMLTVQATDALRALFVRAKLL
;
A
#
# COMPACT_ATOMS: atom_id res chain seq x y z
N MET A 1 19.51 3.17 8.97
CA MET A 1 18.30 3.23 9.83
C MET A 1 17.21 2.47 9.10
N THR A 2 16.90 1.27 9.54
CA THR A 2 15.78 0.46 9.01
C THR A 2 14.50 1.06 9.57
N ALA A 3 13.66 1.63 8.72
CA ALA A 3 12.32 2.10 9.09
C ALA A 3 11.60 0.96 9.79
N VAL A 4 11.18 1.20 11.03
CA VAL A 4 10.53 0.18 11.86
C VAL A 4 9.17 -0.07 11.22
N ALA A 5 8.93 -1.29 10.73
CA ALA A 5 7.70 -1.67 10.02
C ALA A 5 6.39 -1.36 10.79
N GLY A 6 6.47 -1.10 12.10
CA GLY A 6 5.33 -0.66 12.92
C GLY A 6 4.84 0.74 12.57
N ASP A 7 5.72 1.69 12.24
CA ASP A 7 5.35 3.10 12.04
C ASP A 7 4.43 3.28 10.83
N ALA A 8 4.75 2.60 9.73
CA ALA A 8 3.93 2.66 8.52
C ALA A 8 2.55 2.02 8.68
N ALA A 9 2.42 0.94 9.45
CA ALA A 9 1.15 0.23 9.64
C ALA A 9 0.13 1.03 10.48
N ASP A 10 0.63 1.82 11.42
CA ASP A 10 -0.15 2.68 12.32
C ASP A 10 -0.35 4.10 11.76
N SER A 11 0.19 4.39 10.57
CA SER A 11 0.12 5.72 9.95
C SER A 11 -1.30 6.07 9.49
N ASP A 12 -1.84 7.15 10.06
CA ASP A 12 -3.10 7.79 9.62
C ASP A 12 -2.90 8.81 8.48
N THR A 13 -1.68 8.93 7.95
CA THR A 13 -1.39 9.83 6.83
C THR A 13 -2.31 9.52 5.64
N PRO A 14 -3.10 10.50 5.16
CA PRO A 14 -4.04 10.27 4.07
C PRO A 14 -3.32 10.06 2.74
N LEU A 15 -3.80 9.10 1.96
CA LEU A 15 -3.44 8.96 0.56
C LEU A 15 -4.12 10.04 -0.28
N ARG A 16 -3.64 10.23 -1.52
CA ARG A 16 -4.24 11.19 -2.47
C ARG A 16 -5.50 10.65 -3.14
N ALA A 17 -5.82 9.37 -2.93
CA ALA A 17 -7.00 8.72 -3.44
C ALA A 17 -7.51 7.67 -2.45
N ILE A 18 -8.81 7.37 -2.53
CA ILE A 18 -9.41 6.23 -1.84
C ILE A 18 -9.50 5.08 -2.84
N PHE A 19 -8.87 3.95 -2.53
CA PHE A 19 -8.97 2.73 -3.31
C PHE A 19 -10.09 1.86 -2.73
N LYS A 20 -11.01 1.40 -3.58
CA LYS A 20 -12.07 0.45 -3.21
C LYS A 20 -11.71 -0.90 -3.83
N ILE A 21 -11.10 -1.77 -3.05
CA ILE A 21 -10.61 -3.07 -3.51
C ILE A 21 -11.64 -4.13 -3.16
N SER A 22 -12.09 -4.91 -4.15
CA SER A 22 -12.99 -6.03 -3.91
C SER A 22 -12.21 -7.33 -3.88
N LEU A 23 -12.12 -7.95 -2.71
CA LEU A 23 -11.41 -9.20 -2.49
C LEU A 23 -12.34 -10.18 -1.77
N ASN A 24 -12.43 -11.42 -2.27
CA ASN A 24 -13.23 -12.48 -1.65
C ASN A 24 -14.70 -12.08 -1.38
N GLY A 25 -15.31 -11.29 -2.28
CA GLY A 25 -16.68 -10.81 -2.14
C GLY A 25 -16.88 -9.67 -1.14
N LYS A 26 -15.81 -9.16 -0.52
CA LYS A 26 -15.83 -8.01 0.38
C LYS A 26 -15.12 -6.82 -0.27
N THR A 27 -15.75 -5.65 -0.22
CA THR A 27 -15.10 -4.40 -0.63
C THR A 27 -14.41 -3.77 0.58
N GLU A 28 -13.10 -3.61 0.49
CA GLU A 28 -12.28 -2.88 1.47
C GLU A 28 -11.92 -1.51 0.91
N SER A 29 -12.06 -0.47 1.75
CA SER A 29 -11.67 0.90 1.39
C SER A 29 -10.33 1.24 2.02
N ILE A 30 -9.40 1.70 1.20
CA ILE A 30 -8.04 2.07 1.59
C ILE A 30 -7.88 3.57 1.33
N ALA A 31 -7.75 4.35 2.39
CA ALA A 31 -7.65 5.80 2.36
C ALA A 31 -6.38 6.36 3.03
N THR A 32 -5.71 5.57 3.88
CA THR A 32 -4.47 5.98 4.56
C THR A 32 -3.29 5.08 4.22
N VAL A 33 -2.08 5.59 4.51
CA VAL A 33 -0.82 4.86 4.40
C VAL A 33 -0.86 3.55 5.20
N GLY A 34 -1.32 3.60 6.46
CA GLY A 34 -1.39 2.42 7.32
C GLY A 34 -2.41 1.39 6.89
N GLN A 35 -3.55 1.82 6.33
CA GLN A 35 -4.50 0.89 5.71
C GLN A 35 -3.88 0.18 4.51
N ALA A 36 -3.20 0.92 3.63
CA ALA A 36 -2.58 0.35 2.43
C ALA A 36 -1.42 -0.59 2.77
N TYR A 37 -0.57 -0.19 3.73
CA TYR A 37 0.56 -0.98 4.19
C TYR A 37 0.09 -2.32 4.76
N ARG A 38 -0.91 -2.30 5.66
CA ARG A 38 -1.51 -3.52 6.21
C ARG A 38 -2.12 -4.38 5.11
N PHE A 39 -2.85 -3.79 4.17
CA PHE A 39 -3.47 -4.53 3.07
C PHE A 39 -2.43 -5.32 2.26
N ILE A 40 -1.38 -4.65 1.78
CA ILE A 40 -0.38 -5.30 0.93
C ILE A 40 0.59 -6.22 1.68
N THR A 41 0.72 -6.08 3.01
CA THR A 41 1.59 -6.94 3.83
C THR A 41 0.86 -8.10 4.51
N THR A 42 -0.46 -8.01 4.68
CA THR A 42 -1.29 -9.08 5.27
C THR A 42 -1.73 -10.10 4.24
N LEU A 43 -1.93 -9.68 2.98
CA LEU A 43 -2.11 -10.60 1.86
C LEU A 43 -0.84 -11.45 1.76
N SER A 44 -0.99 -12.76 1.97
CA SER A 44 0.15 -13.68 2.07
C SER A 44 1.11 -13.44 0.92
N SER A 45 2.41 -13.47 1.23
CA SER A 45 3.49 -13.17 0.28
C SER A 45 3.48 -14.02 -0.99
N ILE A 46 2.64 -15.07 -1.05
CA ILE A 46 2.41 -15.94 -2.20
C ILE A 46 1.60 -15.24 -3.31
N GLU A 47 0.60 -14.40 -3.01
CA GLU A 47 -0.19 -13.70 -4.04
C GLU A 47 0.61 -12.59 -4.74
N TRP A 48 1.56 -11.98 -4.04
CA TRP A 48 2.43 -10.95 -4.62
C TRP A 48 3.65 -11.51 -5.36
N ILE A 49 3.84 -12.83 -5.44
CA ILE A 49 5.00 -13.44 -6.13
C ILE A 49 5.08 -13.05 -7.62
N GLU A 50 3.94 -12.81 -8.26
CA GLU A 50 3.88 -12.36 -9.66
C GLU A 50 4.18 -10.85 -9.81
N PHE A 51 4.09 -10.09 -8.72
CA PHE A 51 4.20 -8.63 -8.69
C PHE A 51 5.28 -8.12 -7.72
N ARG A 52 6.27 -8.96 -7.37
CA ARG A 52 7.27 -8.72 -6.30
C ARG A 52 7.93 -7.35 -6.38
N ALA A 53 8.30 -6.93 -7.57
CA ALA A 53 8.97 -5.65 -7.80
C ALA A 53 8.03 -4.47 -7.50
N LEU A 54 6.78 -4.53 -7.96
CA LEU A 54 5.77 -3.51 -7.69
C LEU A 54 5.37 -3.52 -6.21
N HIS A 55 5.28 -4.70 -5.60
CA HIS A 55 4.99 -4.85 -4.19
C HIS A 55 6.09 -4.23 -3.31
N ALA A 56 7.35 -4.58 -3.54
CA ALA A 56 8.48 -4.01 -2.80
C ALA A 56 8.55 -2.49 -2.98
N HIS A 57 8.31 -1.98 -4.19
CA HIS A 57 8.26 -0.55 -4.46
C HIS A 57 7.12 0.14 -3.70
N ALA A 58 5.91 -0.43 -3.70
CA ALA A 58 4.78 0.11 -2.96
C ALA A 58 5.02 0.12 -1.44
N VAL A 59 5.63 -0.94 -0.89
CA VAL A 59 6.02 -1.01 0.53
C VAL A 59 7.01 0.11 0.87
N GLN A 60 8.07 0.30 0.07
CA GLN A 60 9.05 1.36 0.30
C GLN A 60 8.43 2.76 0.18
N ALA A 61 7.57 2.98 -0.81
CA ALA A 61 6.90 4.27 -0.99
C ALA A 61 5.97 4.60 0.19
N LEU A 62 5.27 3.60 0.73
CA LEU A 62 4.43 3.76 1.92
C LEU A 62 5.23 4.07 3.18
N GLN A 63 6.35 3.40 3.39
CA GLN A 63 7.26 3.71 4.50
C GLN A 63 7.78 5.15 4.39
N GLY A 64 8.22 5.56 3.20
CA GLY A 64 8.63 6.95 2.96
C GLY A 64 7.49 7.96 3.19
N ALA A 65 6.25 7.62 2.84
CA ALA A 65 5.09 8.48 3.07
C ALA A 65 4.63 8.52 4.54
N ALA A 66 4.89 7.46 5.32
CA ALA A 66 4.69 7.46 6.76
C ALA A 66 5.67 8.42 7.44
N ASP A 67 6.95 8.37 7.04
CA ASP A 67 8.00 9.26 7.56
C ASP A 67 7.85 10.72 7.05
N ASN A 68 7.35 10.90 5.83
CA ASN A 68 7.20 12.19 5.18
C ASN A 68 5.91 12.27 4.33
N ALA A 69 4.90 12.96 4.86
CA ALA A 69 3.61 13.13 4.19
C ALA A 69 3.68 13.79 2.79
N MET A 70 4.78 14.49 2.45
CA MET A 70 4.98 15.02 1.09
C MET A 70 5.14 13.92 0.04
N LEU A 71 5.47 12.68 0.45
CA LEU A 71 5.64 11.52 -0.43
C LEU A 71 4.34 10.75 -0.70
N THR A 72 3.21 11.26 -0.23
CA THR A 72 1.90 10.60 -0.40
C THR A 72 1.45 10.48 -1.85
N VAL A 73 1.92 11.37 -2.75
CA VAL A 73 1.66 11.24 -4.20
C VAL A 73 2.35 9.98 -4.75
N GLN A 74 3.64 9.83 -4.47
CA GLN A 74 4.45 8.69 -4.91
C GLN A 74 3.91 7.38 -4.34
N ALA A 75 3.52 7.36 -3.06
CA ALA A 75 2.89 6.20 -2.45
C ALA A 75 1.54 5.84 -3.12
N THR A 76 0.72 6.85 -3.41
CA THR A 76 -0.57 6.63 -4.10
C THR A 76 -0.37 6.07 -5.51
N ASP A 77 0.62 6.57 -6.25
CA ASP A 77 0.91 6.11 -7.61
C ASP A 77 1.52 4.69 -7.62
N ALA A 78 2.41 4.38 -6.68
CA ALA A 78 2.97 3.04 -6.52
C ALA A 78 1.87 2.01 -6.19
N LEU A 79 0.94 2.36 -5.31
CA LEU A 79 -0.25 1.53 -5.02
C LEU A 79 -1.13 1.34 -6.24
N ARG A 80 -1.41 2.40 -7.00
CA ARG A 80 -2.23 2.31 -8.22
C ARG A 80 -1.60 1.36 -9.23
N ALA A 81 -0.28 1.47 -9.45
CA ALA A 81 0.44 0.59 -10.36
C ALA A 81 0.35 -0.88 -9.92
N LEU A 82 0.54 -1.15 -8.62
CA LEU A 82 0.42 -2.48 -8.06
C LEU A 82 -1.00 -3.04 -8.22
N PHE A 83 -2.02 -2.31 -7.80
CA PHE A 83 -3.41 -2.76 -7.81
C PHE A 83 -3.97 -2.97 -9.22
N VAL A 84 -3.66 -2.08 -10.17
CA VAL A 84 -4.04 -2.27 -11.58
C VAL A 84 -3.36 -3.51 -12.14
N ARG A 85 -2.07 -3.71 -11.85
CA ARG A 85 -1.33 -4.88 -12.36
C ARG A 85 -1.86 -6.20 -11.78
N ALA A 86 -2.26 -6.18 -10.51
CA ALA A 86 -2.89 -7.29 -9.82
C ALA A 86 -4.40 -7.44 -10.09
N LYS A 87 -5.00 -6.60 -10.94
CA LYS A 87 -6.44 -6.60 -11.28
C LYS A 87 -7.37 -6.45 -10.06
N LEU A 88 -6.94 -5.64 -9.10
CA LEU A 88 -7.70 -5.31 -7.89
C LEU A 88 -8.54 -4.02 -8.04
N LEU A 89 -8.31 -3.26 -9.11
CA LEU A 89 -9.01 -2.04 -9.50
C LEU A 89 -9.63 -2.19 -10.89
#